data_AF-A0A401GWW2-F1
#
_entry.id   AF-A0A401GWW2-F1
#
_cell.length_a   1.000
_cell.length_b   1.000
_cell.length_c   1.000
_cell.angle_alpha   90.00
_cell.angle_beta   90.00
_cell.angle_gamma   90.00
#
_symmetry.space_group_name_H-M   'P 1'
#
loop_
_entity.id
_entity.type
_entity.pdbx_description
1 polymer ?
#
loop_
_entity_poly.entity_id
_entity_poly.type
_entity_poly.pdbx_seq_one_letter_code
_entity_poly.pdbx_strand_id
1 'polypeptide(L)'
;MASSVIGSVFLGDVQRHRLLSSSSSTPPSSPPPHISPSTMSSLYDLDLDIPEEAPKTSGPPPSVPPVLSLDLRIRWLEALLYGAQQDGRERGGAKAHELKKGETLMRRAEELQRKVDGIVQSNDGLKKFMEHYDQHAHLLTPAFALSGTLPTAAPTYENMSLSELEAFLVEMEPDIRAADRDLREISLLESKGVTGAGKLADYKILQPRLEALVQAHTEDLEKAADLEKRIAALMDRYATSVDTLSELFVAWDDAVREAEDHVAKLERDREERRRLGYE
;
A
#
# COMPACT_ATOMS: atom_id res chain seq x y z
N MET A 1 50.79 -11.39 31.65
CA MET A 1 49.71 -10.50 32.13
C MET A 1 48.96 -9.97 30.92
N ALA A 2 47.80 -10.55 30.63
CA ALA A 2 46.83 -9.97 29.71
C ALA A 2 45.45 -10.43 30.20
N SER A 3 44.66 -9.46 30.64
CA SER A 3 43.38 -9.59 31.32
C SER A 3 42.27 -10.01 30.36
N SER A 4 41.49 -11.00 30.80
CA SER A 4 40.23 -11.44 30.22
C SER A 4 39.17 -10.34 30.38
N VAL A 5 38.45 -10.01 29.30
CA VAL A 5 37.21 -9.22 29.36
C VAL A 5 36.09 -10.08 28.82
N ILE A 6 35.35 -10.68 29.75
CA ILE A 6 34.10 -11.39 29.52
C ILE A 6 32.99 -10.34 29.56
N GLY A 7 32.34 -10.11 28.43
CA GLY A 7 31.17 -9.23 28.32
C GLY A 7 29.92 -10.03 27.95
N SER A 8 29.19 -10.45 28.97
CA SER A 8 27.83 -11.00 28.90
C SER A 8 26.83 -9.86 28.67
N VAL A 9 26.07 -9.88 27.57
CA VAL A 9 24.91 -9.00 27.37
C VAL A 9 23.77 -9.79 26.74
N PHE A 10 23.02 -10.50 27.58
CA PHE A 10 21.63 -10.84 27.31
C PHE A 10 20.88 -10.66 28.62
N LEU A 11 20.06 -9.61 28.72
CA LEU A 11 18.73 -9.64 29.33
C LEU A 11 18.07 -8.25 29.24
N GLY A 12 16.85 -8.23 28.71
CA GLY A 12 15.89 -7.14 28.93
C GLY A 12 15.73 -6.18 27.75
N ASP A 13 14.80 -6.45 26.84
CA ASP A 13 13.54 -5.69 26.81
C ASP A 13 12.61 -6.23 25.70
N VAL A 14 11.61 -7.01 26.10
CA VAL A 14 10.42 -7.32 25.30
C VAL A 14 9.27 -6.65 26.02
N GLN A 15 8.92 -5.43 25.60
CA GLN A 15 7.58 -4.84 25.71
C GLN A 15 7.61 -3.42 25.14
N ARG A 16 7.16 -3.26 23.89
CA ARG A 16 6.65 -1.96 23.41
C ARG A 16 5.24 -2.18 22.89
N HIS A 17 4.30 -2.12 23.83
CA HIS A 17 2.90 -1.87 23.53
C HIS A 17 2.76 -0.48 22.91
N ARG A 18 2.14 -0.46 21.72
CA ARG A 18 1.56 0.69 21.06
C ARG A 18 0.60 1.43 22.00
N LEU A 19 0.87 2.70 22.28
CA LEU A 19 -0.13 3.70 22.61
C LEU A 19 0.29 5.02 21.96
N LEU A 20 -0.26 5.28 20.77
CA LEU A 20 -0.23 6.60 20.14
C LEU A 20 -1.43 7.38 20.68
N SER A 21 -1.15 8.44 21.42
CA SER A 21 -2.14 9.44 21.75
C SER A 21 -2.61 10.16 20.49
N SER A 22 -3.92 10.31 20.44
CA SER A 22 -4.75 11.19 19.65
C SER A 22 -4.18 12.61 19.47
N SER A 23 -3.95 13.00 18.22
CA SER A 23 -4.02 14.38 17.76
C SER A 23 -4.40 14.42 16.28
N SER A 24 -5.67 14.79 16.05
CA SER A 24 -6.19 15.55 14.91
C SER A 24 -5.13 16.06 13.91
N SER A 25 -5.06 15.47 12.72
CA SER A 25 -4.85 16.20 11.47
C SER A 25 -5.20 15.31 10.27
N THR A 26 -5.75 15.97 9.26
CA THR A 26 -6.30 15.49 8.00
C THR A 26 -5.35 14.64 7.16
N PRO A 27 -5.84 13.70 6.33
CA PRO A 27 -5.00 12.90 5.45
C PRO A 27 -4.44 13.76 4.29
N PRO A 28 -3.15 13.62 3.91
CA PRO A 28 -2.64 14.27 2.71
C PRO A 28 -3.17 13.59 1.45
N SER A 29 -3.68 14.41 0.53
CA SER A 29 -4.16 14.02 -0.80
C SER A 29 -3.10 13.30 -1.62
N SER A 30 -3.55 12.25 -2.32
CA SER A 30 -2.82 11.51 -3.35
C SER A 30 -2.31 12.45 -4.47
N PRO A 31 -1.10 12.22 -5.01
CA PRO A 31 -0.61 13.00 -6.15
C PRO A 31 -1.32 12.63 -7.46
N PRO A 32 -1.54 13.59 -8.38
CA PRO A 32 -2.13 13.33 -9.69
C PRO A 32 -1.17 12.55 -10.61
N PRO A 33 -1.68 11.78 -11.58
CA PRO A 33 -0.84 11.08 -12.55
C PRO A 33 -0.12 12.08 -13.46
N HIS A 34 1.21 11.99 -13.51
CA HIS A 34 2.05 12.73 -14.45
C HIS A 34 1.73 12.31 -15.89
N ILE A 35 1.16 13.23 -16.67
CA ILE A 35 1.12 13.13 -18.13
C ILE A 35 2.39 13.82 -18.64
N SER A 36 3.38 13.00 -19.02
CA SER A 36 4.58 13.47 -19.71
C SER A 36 4.22 13.89 -21.14
N PRO A 37 4.55 15.11 -21.60
CA PRO A 37 4.39 15.49 -22.99
C PRO A 37 5.72 15.23 -23.70
N SER A 38 5.90 14.06 -24.33
CA SER A 38 6.90 13.82 -25.40
C SER A 38 6.99 12.34 -25.77
N THR A 39 6.13 11.84 -26.66
CA THR A 39 6.51 10.81 -27.66
C THR A 39 5.44 10.76 -28.76
N MET A 40 5.54 11.63 -29.76
CA MET A 40 4.79 11.52 -31.01
C MET A 40 5.77 11.77 -32.15
N SER A 41 6.60 10.77 -32.46
CA SER A 41 7.28 10.62 -33.75
C SER A 41 8.09 9.30 -33.76
N SER A 42 7.53 8.24 -34.36
CA SER A 42 8.30 7.19 -35.05
C SER A 42 7.33 6.18 -35.70
N LEU A 43 6.63 6.63 -36.73
CA LEU A 43 5.96 5.75 -37.70
C LEU A 43 6.22 6.29 -39.11
N TYR A 44 7.49 6.43 -39.49
CA TYR A 44 7.93 6.55 -40.88
C TYR A 44 9.35 5.98 -40.98
N ASP A 45 9.45 4.65 -41.06
CA ASP A 45 10.61 3.95 -41.61
C ASP A 45 10.13 3.21 -42.86
N LEU A 46 10.02 3.98 -43.95
CA LEU A 46 9.95 3.45 -45.31
C LEU A 46 10.88 4.31 -46.16
N ASP A 47 12.08 3.77 -46.29
CA ASP A 47 13.17 4.09 -47.19
C ASP A 47 12.69 4.18 -48.65
N LEU A 48 12.72 5.38 -49.24
CA LEU A 48 12.65 5.63 -50.68
C LEU A 48 13.29 7.01 -51.00
N ASP A 49 14.47 6.98 -51.59
CA ASP A 49 15.19 8.11 -52.22
C ASP A 49 14.30 8.92 -53.19
N ILE A 50 14.51 10.26 -53.28
CA ILE A 50 14.33 11.21 -54.43
C ILE A 50 14.04 12.67 -53.91
N PRO A 51 14.54 13.75 -54.56
CA PRO A 51 15.31 14.81 -53.90
C PRO A 51 14.56 16.12 -53.57
N GLU A 52 15.19 16.86 -52.65
CA GLU A 52 15.23 18.32 -52.43
C GLU A 52 14.33 19.22 -53.31
N GLU A 53 13.12 19.57 -52.82
CA GLU A 53 12.42 20.80 -53.20
C GLU A 53 11.44 21.23 -52.10
N ALA A 54 11.57 22.45 -51.58
CA ALA A 54 10.71 23.00 -50.53
C ALA A 54 9.38 23.56 -51.10
N PRO A 55 8.22 23.32 -50.45
CA PRO A 55 7.04 24.13 -50.71
C PRO A 55 6.35 24.68 -49.44
N LYS A 56 6.45 26.01 -49.29
CA LYS A 56 5.36 27.01 -49.16
C LYS A 56 4.09 26.65 -48.35
N THR A 57 3.94 27.39 -47.24
CA THR A 57 2.72 28.05 -46.72
C THR A 57 1.39 27.28 -46.72
N SER A 58 0.92 26.89 -45.53
CA SER A 58 -0.44 26.42 -45.24
C SER A 58 -1.48 27.53 -45.46
N GLY A 59 -2.45 27.31 -46.35
CA GLY A 59 -3.60 28.19 -46.56
C GLY A 59 -4.68 28.10 -45.45
N PRO A 60 -5.68 29.02 -45.45
CA PRO A 60 -6.77 29.03 -44.49
C PRO A 60 -7.72 27.82 -44.63
N PRO A 61 -8.41 27.41 -43.55
CA PRO A 61 -9.27 26.23 -43.55
C PRO A 61 -10.42 26.33 -44.56
N PRO A 62 -10.89 25.20 -45.11
CA PRO A 62 -11.94 25.18 -46.11
C PRO A 62 -13.24 25.80 -45.56
N SER A 63 -13.70 26.88 -46.20
CA SER A 63 -14.97 27.53 -45.90
C SER A 63 -16.12 26.64 -46.35
N VAL A 64 -16.78 25.99 -45.40
CA VAL A 64 -17.96 25.16 -45.68
C VAL A 64 -19.11 26.07 -46.10
N PRO A 65 -19.78 25.82 -47.24
CA PRO A 65 -20.90 26.64 -47.67
C PRO A 65 -22.02 26.60 -46.60
N PRO A 66 -22.66 27.74 -46.30
CA PRO A 66 -23.56 27.88 -45.16
C PRO A 66 -24.76 26.92 -45.23
N VAL A 67 -25.24 26.61 -46.44
CA VAL A 67 -26.33 25.65 -46.68
C VAL A 67 -25.95 24.24 -46.21
N LEU A 68 -24.72 23.79 -46.50
CA LEU A 68 -24.22 22.47 -46.11
C LEU A 68 -24.00 22.39 -44.60
N SER A 69 -23.57 23.49 -43.97
CA SER A 69 -23.47 23.58 -42.51
C SER A 69 -24.83 23.47 -41.81
N LEU A 70 -25.89 24.01 -42.42
CA LEU A 70 -27.25 23.91 -41.90
C LEU A 70 -27.79 22.49 -42.07
N ASP A 71 -27.60 21.86 -43.22
CA ASP A 71 -28.00 20.47 -43.44
C ASP A 71 -27.30 19.49 -42.50
N LEU A 72 -26.00 19.69 -42.24
CA LEU A 72 -25.25 18.90 -41.27
C LEU A 72 -25.78 19.11 -39.84
N ARG A 73 -26.13 20.35 -39.47
CA ARG A 73 -26.73 20.63 -38.17
C ARG A 73 -28.13 20.03 -38.03
N ILE A 74 -28.95 20.08 -39.08
CA ILE A 74 -30.28 19.47 -39.09
C ILE A 74 -30.16 17.94 -38.96
N ARG A 75 -29.25 17.30 -39.71
CA ARG A 75 -28.95 15.87 -39.56
C ARG A 75 -28.40 15.52 -38.18
N TRP A 76 -27.60 16.40 -37.59
CA TRP A 76 -27.07 16.20 -36.24
C TRP A 76 -28.18 16.33 -35.18
N LEU A 77 -29.09 17.30 -35.33
CA LEU A 77 -30.26 17.43 -34.48
C LEU A 77 -31.21 16.24 -34.64
N GLU A 78 -31.41 15.75 -35.85
CA GLU A 78 -32.16 14.53 -36.13
C GLU A 78 -31.52 13.30 -35.47
N ALA A 79 -30.19 13.16 -35.58
CA ALA A 79 -29.43 12.09 -34.93
C ALA A 79 -29.45 12.19 -33.39
N LEU A 80 -29.55 13.39 -32.82
CA LEU A 80 -29.72 13.57 -31.38
C LEU A 80 -31.14 13.24 -30.91
N LEU A 81 -32.16 13.58 -31.70
CA LEU A 81 -33.56 13.35 -31.35
C LEU A 81 -34.01 11.89 -31.56
N TYR A 82 -33.56 11.26 -32.65
CA TYR A 82 -33.95 9.91 -33.05
C TYR A 82 -32.86 8.85 -32.83
N GLY A 83 -31.66 9.27 -32.40
CA GLY A 83 -30.46 8.43 -32.41
C GLY A 83 -29.86 8.33 -33.82
N ALA A 84 -28.55 8.15 -33.93
CA ALA A 84 -27.91 7.82 -35.20
C ALA A 84 -28.46 6.49 -35.71
N GLN A 85 -29.44 6.54 -36.62
CA GLN A 85 -29.90 5.38 -37.39
C GLN A 85 -28.78 5.00 -38.36
N GLN A 86 -27.81 4.25 -37.85
CA GLN A 86 -26.86 3.54 -38.67
C GLN A 86 -27.63 2.36 -39.29
N ASP A 87 -28.06 2.53 -40.53
CA ASP A 87 -28.62 1.44 -41.33
C ASP A 87 -27.61 0.28 -41.37
N GLY A 88 -28.02 -0.87 -40.82
CA GLY A 88 -27.36 -2.14 -41.06
C GLY A 88 -26.53 -2.73 -39.91
N ARG A 89 -27.12 -3.74 -39.28
CA ARG A 89 -26.51 -4.91 -38.61
C ARG A 89 -25.96 -4.77 -37.18
N GLU A 90 -26.64 -5.53 -36.30
CA GLU A 90 -26.14 -6.26 -35.12
C GLU A 90 -25.70 -5.44 -33.89
N ARG A 91 -26.72 -5.01 -33.11
CA ARG A 91 -26.58 -4.53 -31.73
C ARG A 91 -26.41 -5.69 -30.75
N GLY A 92 -25.18 -5.90 -30.30
CA GLY A 92 -24.88 -6.44 -28.98
C GLY A 92 -24.54 -5.31 -28.01
N GLY A 93 -25.40 -5.06 -27.01
CA GLY A 93 -24.95 -4.51 -25.73
C GLY A 93 -25.04 -2.99 -25.50
N ALA A 94 -26.17 -2.34 -25.75
CA ALA A 94 -26.64 -1.21 -24.94
C ALA A 94 -28.13 -1.00 -25.20
N LYS A 95 -28.97 -1.10 -24.17
CA LYS A 95 -30.42 -0.90 -24.26
C LYS A 95 -30.73 0.55 -24.62
N ALA A 96 -30.73 0.87 -25.90
CA ALA A 96 -31.42 2.04 -26.43
C ALA A 96 -32.92 1.87 -26.09
N HIS A 97 -33.45 2.78 -25.28
CA HIS A 97 -34.83 2.81 -24.85
C HIS A 97 -35.75 3.13 -26.05
N GLU A 98 -36.05 2.14 -26.89
CA GLU A 98 -37.13 2.26 -27.87
C GLU A 98 -38.43 2.65 -27.15
N LEU A 99 -39.12 3.67 -27.68
CA LEU A 99 -40.44 4.09 -27.20
C LEU A 99 -41.38 2.88 -27.35
N LYS A 100 -41.90 2.36 -26.23
CA LYS A 100 -42.92 1.31 -26.31
C LYS A 100 -44.11 1.90 -27.07
N LYS A 101 -44.70 1.14 -28.01
CA LYS A 101 -45.87 1.62 -28.79
C LYS A 101 -46.93 2.20 -27.85
N GLY A 102 -47.12 3.52 -27.88
CA GLY A 102 -48.06 4.27 -27.04
C GLY A 102 -47.44 5.16 -25.95
N GLU A 103 -46.12 5.11 -25.72
CA GLU A 103 -45.42 6.08 -24.88
C GLU A 103 -45.05 7.31 -25.71
N THR A 104 -45.68 8.45 -25.43
CA THR A 104 -45.27 9.74 -26.01
C THR A 104 -44.01 10.25 -25.31
N LEU A 105 -43.16 10.97 -26.05
CA LEU A 105 -41.95 11.60 -25.51
C LEU A 105 -42.27 12.50 -24.31
N MET A 106 -43.44 13.15 -24.34
CA MET A 106 -43.96 13.93 -23.20
C MET A 106 -44.12 13.08 -21.94
N ARG A 107 -44.71 11.88 -22.04
CA ARG A 107 -44.90 10.99 -20.87
C ARG A 107 -43.56 10.51 -20.29
N ARG A 108 -42.54 10.31 -21.13
CA ARG A 108 -41.19 9.97 -20.66
C ARG A 108 -40.46 11.16 -20.05
N ALA A 109 -40.60 12.34 -20.62
CA ALA A 109 -40.07 13.56 -20.05
C ALA A 109 -40.69 13.83 -18.67
N GLU A 110 -42.00 13.62 -18.52
CA GLU A 110 -42.69 13.71 -17.22
C GLU A 110 -42.19 12.66 -16.22
N GLU A 111 -41.96 11.42 -16.65
CA GLU A 111 -41.43 10.37 -15.76
C GLU A 111 -39.98 10.65 -15.33
N LEU A 112 -39.15 11.12 -16.25
CA LEU A 112 -37.78 11.56 -15.97
C LEU A 112 -37.77 12.78 -15.06
N GLN A 113 -38.64 13.76 -15.31
CA GLN A 113 -38.80 14.93 -14.47
C GLN A 113 -39.19 14.51 -13.04
N ARG A 114 -40.18 13.63 -12.87
CA ARG A 114 -40.55 13.10 -11.54
C ARG A 114 -39.40 12.38 -10.84
N LYS A 115 -38.60 11.61 -11.59
CA LYS A 115 -37.41 10.92 -11.05
C LYS A 115 -36.32 11.89 -10.64
N VAL A 116 -36.05 12.91 -11.46
CA VAL A 116 -35.07 13.96 -11.17
C VAL A 116 -35.54 14.79 -9.98
N ASP A 117 -36.79 15.23 -9.95
CA ASP A 117 -37.39 15.95 -8.83
C ASP A 117 -37.31 15.14 -7.53
N GLY A 118 -37.53 13.83 -7.59
CA GLY A 118 -37.36 12.94 -6.44
C GLY A 118 -35.91 12.87 -5.94
N ILE A 119 -34.93 12.80 -6.85
CA ILE A 119 -33.50 12.80 -6.51
C ILE A 119 -33.08 14.15 -5.92
N VAL A 120 -33.55 15.25 -6.50
CA VAL A 120 -33.27 16.61 -6.06
C VAL A 120 -33.89 16.87 -4.68
N GLN A 121 -35.10 16.39 -4.42
CA GLN A 121 -35.72 16.48 -3.09
C GLN A 121 -35.01 15.61 -2.05
N SER A 122 -34.40 14.49 -2.46
CA SER A 122 -33.63 13.63 -1.55
C SER A 122 -32.26 14.20 -1.17
N ASN A 123 -31.77 15.23 -1.87
CA ASN A 123 -30.45 15.80 -1.67
C ASN A 123 -30.52 17.33 -1.54
N ASP A 124 -30.36 17.82 -0.31
CA ASP A 124 -30.39 19.26 0.00
C ASP A 124 -29.32 20.07 -0.74
N GLY A 125 -28.19 19.46 -1.09
CA GLY A 125 -27.12 20.10 -1.88
C GLY A 125 -27.54 20.34 -3.33
N LEU A 126 -28.16 19.35 -3.97
CA LEU A 126 -28.71 19.48 -5.32
C LEU A 126 -29.87 20.48 -5.38
N LYS A 127 -30.71 20.52 -4.33
CA LYS A 127 -31.78 21.50 -4.22
C LYS A 127 -31.24 22.94 -4.17
N LYS A 128 -30.27 23.22 -3.30
CA LYS A 128 -29.61 24.53 -3.20
C LYS A 128 -28.91 24.93 -4.50
N PHE A 129 -28.29 23.95 -5.17
CA PHE A 129 -27.66 24.12 -6.48
C PHE A 129 -28.69 24.48 -7.56
N MET A 130 -29.84 23.80 -7.62
CA MET A 130 -30.90 24.11 -8.58
C MET A 130 -31.59 25.45 -8.33
N GLU A 131 -31.73 25.87 -7.07
CA GLU A 131 -32.23 27.21 -6.72
C GLU A 131 -31.32 28.33 -7.27
N HIS A 132 -30.02 28.04 -7.43
CA HIS A 132 -29.02 28.96 -7.99
C HIS A 132 -28.43 28.43 -9.30
N TYR A 133 -29.24 27.70 -10.09
CA TYR A 133 -28.76 27.00 -11.28
C TYR A 133 -28.04 27.95 -12.24
N ASP A 134 -28.62 29.11 -12.54
CA ASP A 134 -28.03 30.08 -13.47
C ASP A 134 -26.68 30.61 -12.98
N GLN A 135 -26.47 30.68 -11.66
CA GLN A 135 -25.21 31.11 -11.07
C GLN A 135 -24.16 30.01 -11.14
N HIS A 136 -24.55 28.75 -11.05
CA HIS A 136 -23.63 27.60 -11.05
C HIS A 136 -23.59 26.81 -12.37
N ALA A 137 -24.33 27.23 -13.40
CA ALA A 137 -24.37 26.58 -14.71
C ALA A 137 -22.99 26.50 -15.38
N HIS A 138 -22.14 27.51 -15.14
CA HIS A 138 -20.77 27.52 -15.64
C HIS A 138 -19.90 26.39 -15.04
N LEU A 139 -20.21 25.91 -13.83
CA LEU A 139 -19.50 24.79 -13.19
C LEU A 139 -19.92 23.43 -13.78
N LEU A 140 -21.13 23.34 -14.32
CA LEU A 140 -21.63 22.14 -15.02
C LEU A 140 -21.20 22.07 -16.48
N THR A 141 -20.58 23.12 -16.99
CA THR A 141 -20.01 23.13 -18.34
C THR A 141 -18.52 22.80 -18.18
N PRO A 142 -18.12 21.51 -18.23
CA PRO A 142 -16.72 21.16 -18.03
C PRO A 142 -15.88 21.82 -19.13
N ALA A 143 -14.92 22.67 -18.72
CA ALA A 143 -13.95 23.28 -19.63
C ALA A 143 -13.22 22.21 -20.48
N PHE A 144 -13.09 20.99 -19.95
CA PHE A 144 -12.57 19.83 -20.68
C PHE A 144 -13.39 19.46 -21.94
N ALA A 145 -14.72 19.56 -21.93
CA ALA A 145 -15.55 19.24 -23.10
C ALA A 145 -15.55 20.36 -24.16
N LEU A 146 -15.23 21.60 -23.76
CA LEU A 146 -15.05 22.75 -24.65
C LEU A 146 -13.59 22.91 -25.13
N SER A 147 -12.66 22.13 -24.57
CA SER A 147 -11.23 22.15 -24.89
C SER A 147 -10.90 21.72 -26.33
N GLY A 148 -11.87 21.22 -27.10
CA GLY A 148 -11.69 20.88 -28.52
C GLY A 148 -12.25 21.92 -29.50
N THR A 149 -13.07 22.87 -29.05
CA THR A 149 -13.75 23.86 -29.91
C THR A 149 -13.31 25.29 -29.67
N LEU A 150 -12.72 25.59 -28.50
CA LEU A 150 -11.96 26.82 -28.28
C LEU A 150 -10.46 26.51 -28.33
N PRO A 151 -9.64 27.36 -28.98
CA PRO A 151 -8.20 27.16 -29.04
C PRO A 151 -7.63 27.09 -27.62
N THR A 152 -7.13 25.91 -27.25
CA THR A 152 -6.28 25.66 -26.09
C THR A 152 -4.96 26.39 -26.27
N ALA A 153 -4.95 27.70 -26.03
CA ALA A 153 -3.77 28.35 -25.54
C ALA A 153 -3.60 27.92 -24.07
N ALA A 154 -2.38 27.55 -23.67
CA ALA A 154 -1.96 27.71 -22.27
C ALA A 154 -2.51 29.04 -21.74
N PRO A 155 -2.95 29.14 -20.48
CA PRO A 155 -3.66 30.32 -19.97
C PRO A 155 -2.96 31.56 -20.51
N THR A 156 -3.64 32.30 -21.39
CA THR A 156 -2.99 33.39 -22.11
C THR A 156 -2.71 34.47 -21.09
N TYR A 157 -1.54 34.42 -20.46
CA TYR A 157 -1.10 35.37 -19.42
C TYR A 157 -1.11 36.81 -19.94
N GLU A 158 -1.10 36.99 -21.26
CA GLU A 158 -1.23 38.27 -21.96
C GLU A 158 -2.58 38.98 -21.71
N ASN A 159 -3.63 38.26 -21.31
CA ASN A 159 -4.96 38.83 -21.06
C ASN A 159 -5.30 39.00 -19.57
N MET A 160 -4.42 38.61 -18.65
CA MET A 160 -4.65 38.83 -17.21
C MET A 160 -4.28 40.25 -16.83
N SER A 161 -5.13 40.91 -16.04
CA SER A 161 -4.76 42.18 -15.44
C SER A 161 -3.59 41.98 -14.46
N LEU A 162 -2.76 43.01 -14.28
CA LEU A 162 -1.61 42.94 -13.36
C LEU A 162 -2.05 42.54 -11.94
N SER A 163 -3.24 42.98 -11.50
CA SER A 163 -3.83 42.60 -10.21
C SER A 163 -4.23 41.12 -10.12
N GLU A 164 -4.72 40.53 -11.21
CA GLU A 164 -5.08 39.11 -11.24
C GLU A 164 -3.84 38.23 -11.30
N LEU A 165 -2.79 38.67 -12.00
CA LEU A 165 -1.50 38.00 -12.02
C LEU A 165 -0.84 38.04 -10.64
N GLU A 166 -0.86 39.19 -9.96
CA GLU A 166 -0.36 39.31 -8.59
C GLU A 166 -1.14 38.41 -7.62
N ALA A 167 -2.48 38.38 -7.71
CA ALA A 167 -3.31 37.50 -6.90
C ALA A 167 -3.00 36.02 -7.17
N PHE A 168 -2.82 35.64 -8.44
CA PHE A 168 -2.44 34.28 -8.84
C PHE A 168 -1.04 33.90 -8.34
N LEU A 169 -0.06 34.80 -8.41
CA LEU A 169 1.28 34.55 -7.86
C LEU A 169 1.25 34.40 -6.34
N VAL A 170 0.40 35.14 -5.63
CA VAL A 170 0.21 34.99 -4.18
C VAL A 170 -0.46 33.65 -3.85
N GLU A 171 -1.41 33.20 -4.66
CA GLU A 171 -2.04 31.88 -4.52
C GLU A 171 -1.05 30.73 -4.80
N MET A 172 -0.17 30.90 -5.80
CA MET A 172 0.85 29.90 -6.16
C MET A 172 2.11 29.96 -5.30
N GLU A 173 2.33 31.02 -4.52
CA GLU A 173 3.49 31.16 -3.63
C GLU A 173 3.70 29.96 -2.68
N PRO A 174 2.69 29.46 -1.94
CA PRO A 174 2.86 28.28 -1.09
C PRO A 174 3.32 27.05 -1.88
N ASP A 175 2.78 26.84 -3.08
CA ASP A 175 3.13 25.71 -3.94
C ASP A 175 4.54 25.82 -4.50
N ILE A 176 4.96 27.02 -4.91
CA ILE A 176 6.34 27.29 -5.36
C ILE A 176 7.32 27.06 -4.19
N ARG A 177 6.97 27.50 -2.98
CA ARG A 177 7.79 27.26 -1.78
C ARG A 177 7.82 25.78 -1.38
N ALA A 178 6.73 25.04 -1.59
CA ALA A 178 6.69 23.60 -1.37
C ALA A 178 7.59 22.87 -2.36
N ALA A 179 7.45 23.17 -3.65
CA ALA A 179 8.29 22.63 -4.71
C ALA A 179 9.78 22.93 -4.51
N ASP A 180 10.16 24.14 -4.06
CA ASP A 180 11.55 24.46 -3.74
C ASP A 180 12.08 23.63 -2.56
N ARG A 181 11.26 23.36 -1.53
CA ARG A 181 11.66 22.44 -0.44
C ARG A 181 11.87 21.01 -0.96
N ASP A 182 10.96 20.53 -1.80
CA ASP A 182 11.03 19.19 -2.36
C ASP A 182 12.25 19.04 -3.29
N LEU A 183 12.54 20.05 -4.11
CA LEU A 183 13.74 20.07 -4.96
C LEU A 183 15.04 20.09 -4.13
N ARG A 184 15.05 20.82 -3.00
CA ARG A 184 16.17 20.76 -2.05
C ARG A 184 16.30 19.39 -1.38
N GLU A 185 15.19 18.75 -1.02
CA GLU A 185 15.22 17.39 -0.50
C GLU A 185 15.74 16.39 -1.53
N ILE A 186 15.26 16.48 -2.77
CA ILE A 186 15.70 15.63 -3.88
C ILE A 186 17.19 15.81 -4.15
N SER A 187 17.69 17.05 -4.24
CA SER A 187 19.13 17.32 -4.41
C SER A 187 19.97 16.82 -3.22
N LEU A 188 19.43 16.87 -2.01
CA LEU A 188 20.07 16.29 -0.82
C LEU A 188 20.12 14.76 -0.95
N LEU A 189 19.04 14.10 -1.34
CA LEU A 189 18.98 12.65 -1.57
C LEU A 189 19.89 12.20 -2.73
N GLU A 190 20.01 13.02 -3.77
CA GLU A 190 20.96 12.83 -4.86
C GLU A 190 22.41 12.96 -4.39
N SER A 191 22.72 13.99 -3.59
CA SER A 191 24.05 14.15 -2.98
C SER A 191 24.43 13.00 -2.04
N LYS A 192 23.42 12.38 -1.39
CA LYS A 192 23.59 11.16 -0.58
C LYS A 192 23.74 9.90 -1.43
N GLY A 193 23.62 9.99 -2.75
CA GLY A 193 23.73 8.86 -3.67
C GLY A 193 22.60 7.85 -3.52
N VAL A 194 21.39 8.31 -3.18
CA VAL A 194 20.20 7.46 -3.00
C VAL A 194 19.37 7.36 -4.29
N THR A 195 19.72 8.10 -5.33
CA THR A 195 19.06 8.04 -6.64
C THR A 195 19.40 6.71 -7.35
N GLY A 196 18.40 6.09 -7.99
CA GLY A 196 18.55 4.80 -8.67
C GLY A 196 18.63 3.60 -7.72
N ALA A 197 19.66 2.76 -7.85
CA ALA A 197 19.87 1.58 -7.00
C ALA A 197 20.65 1.88 -5.70
N GLY A 198 20.98 3.15 -5.45
CA GLY A 198 21.81 3.56 -4.31
C GLY A 198 23.12 2.77 -4.22
N LYS A 199 23.44 2.26 -3.03
CA LYS A 199 24.63 1.41 -2.78
C LYS A 199 24.40 -0.08 -3.05
N LEU A 200 23.32 -0.47 -3.73
CA LEU A 200 22.99 -1.87 -3.97
C LEU A 200 24.08 -2.62 -4.75
N ALA A 201 24.79 -1.93 -5.65
CA ALA A 201 25.91 -2.50 -6.39
C ALA A 201 27.05 -2.94 -5.44
N ASP A 202 27.30 -2.19 -4.37
CA ASP A 202 28.34 -2.50 -3.38
C ASP A 202 27.98 -3.75 -2.57
N TYR A 203 26.69 -3.95 -2.28
CA TYR A 203 26.21 -5.10 -1.50
C TYR A 203 26.18 -6.41 -2.30
N LYS A 204 26.17 -6.37 -3.64
CA LYS A 204 26.27 -7.59 -4.47
C LYS A 204 27.58 -8.34 -4.22
N ILE A 205 28.66 -7.64 -3.92
CA ILE A 205 29.96 -8.24 -3.60
C ILE A 205 29.90 -8.97 -2.25
N LEU A 206 29.01 -8.53 -1.34
CA LEU A 206 28.88 -9.10 0.00
C LEU A 206 27.97 -10.34 0.05
N GLN A 207 27.16 -10.54 -0.99
CA GLN A 207 26.25 -11.68 -1.10
C GLN A 207 26.91 -13.06 -0.85
N PRO A 208 28.05 -13.43 -1.48
CA PRO A 208 28.68 -14.73 -1.21
C PRO A 208 29.15 -14.89 0.23
N ARG A 209 29.57 -13.80 0.88
CA ARG A 209 29.96 -13.83 2.29
C ARG A 209 28.75 -14.04 3.21
N LEU A 210 27.62 -13.44 2.85
CA LEU A 210 26.37 -13.61 3.58
C LEU A 210 25.83 -15.03 3.40
N GLU A 211 25.86 -15.58 2.19
CA GLU A 211 25.47 -16.97 1.92
C GLU A 211 26.34 -17.96 2.70
N ALA A 212 27.66 -17.77 2.72
CA ALA A 212 28.57 -18.58 3.52
C ALA A 212 28.29 -18.46 5.02
N LEU A 213 27.97 -17.25 5.51
CA LEU A 213 27.63 -17.04 6.92
C LEU A 213 26.30 -17.68 7.30
N VAL A 214 25.30 -17.62 6.42
CA VAL A 214 24.00 -18.27 6.63
C VAL A 214 24.18 -19.79 6.67
N GLN A 215 24.97 -20.37 5.77
CA GLN A 215 25.28 -21.81 5.76
C GLN A 215 25.99 -22.24 7.04
N ALA A 216 27.04 -21.51 7.45
CA ALA A 216 27.74 -21.80 8.71
C ALA A 216 26.79 -21.71 9.92
N HIS A 217 25.91 -20.69 9.95
CA HIS A 217 24.94 -20.54 11.01
C HIS A 217 23.94 -21.71 11.07
N THR A 218 23.46 -22.20 9.91
CA THR A 218 22.56 -23.36 9.88
C THR A 218 23.25 -24.63 10.39
N GLU A 219 24.51 -24.87 10.01
CA GLU A 219 25.28 -26.00 10.53
C GLU A 219 25.50 -25.91 12.05
N ASP A 220 25.73 -24.70 12.55
CA ASP A 220 25.92 -24.48 13.99
C ASP A 220 24.63 -24.67 14.77
N LEU A 221 23.47 -24.30 14.22
CA LEU A 221 22.15 -24.58 14.83
C LEU A 221 21.88 -26.08 14.92
N GLU A 222 22.23 -26.85 13.89
CA GLU A 222 22.08 -28.31 13.91
C GLU A 222 22.97 -28.94 14.99
N LYS A 223 24.25 -28.54 15.04
CA LYS A 223 25.19 -29.01 16.07
C LYS A 223 24.73 -28.63 17.48
N ALA A 224 24.21 -27.42 17.67
CA ALA A 224 23.68 -26.96 18.94
C ALA A 224 22.48 -27.81 19.38
N ALA A 225 21.52 -28.07 18.49
CA ALA A 225 20.36 -28.91 18.78
C ALA A 225 20.76 -30.35 19.17
N ASP A 226 21.77 -30.91 18.52
CA ASP A 226 22.24 -32.26 18.85
C ASP A 226 22.99 -32.30 20.20
N LEU A 227 23.77 -31.26 20.51
CA LEU A 227 24.39 -31.12 21.83
C LEU A 227 23.34 -30.93 22.93
N GLU A 228 22.30 -30.13 22.69
CA GLU A 228 21.18 -29.95 23.62
C GLU A 228 20.47 -31.27 23.91
N LYS A 229 20.14 -32.06 22.88
CA LYS A 229 19.56 -33.40 23.07
C LYS A 229 20.47 -34.31 23.90
N ARG A 230 21.79 -34.26 23.65
CA ARG A 230 22.76 -35.08 24.38
C ARG A 230 22.86 -34.65 25.84
N ILE A 231 22.86 -33.34 26.12
CA ILE A 231 22.90 -32.80 27.47
C ILE A 231 21.60 -33.17 28.21
N ALA A 232 20.44 -33.00 27.57
CA ALA A 232 19.15 -33.39 28.15
C ALA A 232 19.15 -34.88 28.51
N ALA A 233 19.56 -35.76 27.59
CA ALA A 233 19.65 -37.20 27.86
C ALA A 233 20.64 -37.56 28.98
N LEU A 234 21.74 -36.80 29.12
CA LEU A 234 22.69 -36.98 30.21
C LEU A 234 22.07 -36.53 31.54
N MET A 235 21.39 -35.39 31.56
CA MET A 235 20.68 -34.89 32.74
C MET A 235 19.58 -35.84 33.19
N ASP A 236 18.81 -36.43 32.27
CA ASP A 236 17.79 -37.42 32.59
C ASP A 236 18.40 -38.68 33.22
N ARG A 237 19.49 -39.20 32.64
CA ARG A 237 20.22 -40.34 33.22
C ARG A 237 20.79 -40.01 34.60
N TYR A 238 21.33 -38.80 34.77
CA TYR A 238 21.82 -38.36 36.06
C TYR A 238 20.69 -38.27 37.09
N ALA A 239 19.55 -37.67 36.74
CA ALA A 239 18.37 -37.60 37.60
C ALA A 239 17.91 -38.99 38.03
N THR A 240 17.72 -39.92 37.09
CA THR A 240 17.35 -41.31 37.42
C THR A 240 18.40 -41.99 38.30
N SER A 241 19.70 -41.77 38.07
CA SER A 241 20.75 -42.34 38.92
C SER A 241 20.71 -41.78 40.34
N VAL A 242 20.44 -40.50 40.50
CA VAL A 242 20.29 -39.84 41.80
C VAL A 242 19.03 -40.35 42.51
N ASP A 243 17.92 -40.55 41.80
CA ASP A 243 16.71 -41.13 42.37
C ASP A 243 16.98 -42.56 42.87
N THR A 244 17.62 -43.41 42.05
CA THR A 244 17.97 -44.78 42.48
C THR A 244 18.95 -44.82 43.65
N LEU A 245 19.93 -43.90 43.70
CA LEU A 245 20.84 -43.79 44.84
C LEU A 245 20.09 -43.34 46.10
N SER A 246 19.17 -42.40 45.95
CA SER A 246 18.35 -41.90 47.06
C SER A 246 17.45 -43.00 47.61
N GLU A 247 16.81 -43.79 46.75
CA GLU A 247 16.04 -44.98 47.15
C GLU A 247 16.91 -46.02 47.87
N LEU A 248 18.13 -46.28 47.37
CA LEU A 248 19.05 -47.22 48.00
C LEU A 248 19.55 -46.71 49.37
N PHE A 249 19.78 -45.40 49.52
CA PHE A 249 20.13 -44.81 50.81
C PHE A 249 19.00 -44.92 51.83
N VAL A 250 17.74 -44.72 51.41
CA VAL A 250 16.57 -44.93 52.29
C VAL A 250 16.44 -46.40 52.68
N ALA A 251 16.54 -47.33 51.71
CA ALA A 251 16.48 -48.76 52.00
C ALA A 251 17.61 -49.22 52.93
N TRP A 252 18.79 -48.62 52.81
CA TRP A 252 19.90 -48.92 53.70
C TRP A 252 19.69 -48.35 55.11
N ASP A 253 19.19 -47.12 55.24
CA ASP A 253 18.83 -46.54 56.54
C ASP A 253 17.75 -47.38 57.26
N ASP A 254 16.72 -47.83 56.53
CA ASP A 254 15.69 -48.71 57.08
C ASP A 254 16.25 -50.06 57.56
N ALA A 255 17.14 -50.68 56.78
CA ALA A 255 17.79 -51.94 57.16
C ALA A 255 18.72 -51.78 58.38
N VAL A 256 19.43 -50.65 58.48
CA VAL A 256 20.25 -50.32 59.66
C VAL A 256 19.36 -50.12 60.88
N ARG A 257 18.25 -49.38 60.77
CA ARG A 257 17.29 -49.20 61.86
C ARG A 257 16.67 -50.51 62.31
N GLU A 258 16.29 -51.40 61.37
CA GLU A 258 15.75 -52.72 61.73
C GLU A 258 16.78 -53.58 62.46
N ALA A 259 18.04 -53.55 62.02
CA ALA A 259 19.13 -54.24 62.70
C ALA A 259 19.38 -53.67 64.11
N GLU A 260 19.38 -52.34 64.26
CA GLU A 260 19.48 -51.66 65.56
C GLU A 260 18.33 -52.02 66.50
N ASP A 261 17.08 -52.03 66.00
CA ASP A 261 15.90 -52.42 66.76
C ASP A 261 15.96 -53.89 67.19
N HIS A 262 16.46 -54.78 66.32
CA HIS A 262 16.64 -56.20 66.65
C HIS A 262 17.69 -56.38 67.74
N VAL A 263 18.84 -55.68 67.65
CA VAL A 263 19.87 -55.69 68.70
C VAL A 263 19.30 -55.13 70.00
N ALA A 264 18.58 -54.01 69.96
CA ALA A 264 17.98 -53.42 71.15
C ALA A 264 16.94 -54.35 71.81
N LYS A 265 16.18 -55.13 71.04
CA LYS A 265 15.27 -56.16 71.58
C LYS A 265 16.07 -57.29 72.26
N LEU A 266 17.10 -57.82 71.60
CA LEU A 266 17.95 -58.86 72.16
C LEU A 266 18.68 -58.40 73.44
N GLU A 267 19.10 -57.14 73.49
CA GLU A 267 19.69 -56.53 74.69
C GLU A 267 18.68 -56.44 75.84
N ARG A 268 17.46 -55.95 75.58
CA ARG A 268 16.38 -55.93 76.59
C ARG A 268 16.03 -57.33 77.09
N ASP A 269 15.85 -58.30 76.19
CA ASP A 269 15.57 -59.69 76.57
C ASP A 269 16.70 -60.28 77.42
N ARG A 270 17.96 -59.95 77.10
CA ARG A 270 19.13 -60.38 77.87
C ARG A 270 19.15 -59.73 79.25
N GLU A 271 18.87 -58.43 79.34
CA GLU A 271 18.75 -57.72 80.62
C GLU A 271 17.61 -58.28 81.47
N GLU A 272 16.48 -58.61 80.87
CA GLU A 272 15.35 -59.26 81.56
C GLU A 272 15.71 -60.65 82.06
N ARG A 273 16.38 -61.48 81.25
CA ARG A 273 16.88 -62.80 81.68
C ARG A 273 17.88 -62.69 82.83
N ARG A 274 18.77 -61.69 82.80
CA ARG A 274 19.67 -61.38 83.93
C ARG A 274 18.90 -60.93 85.17
N ARG A 275 17.87 -60.07 85.03
CA ARG A 275 17.01 -59.66 86.16
C ARG A 275 16.25 -60.83 86.77
N LEU A 276 15.83 -61.78 85.95
CA LEU A 276 15.11 -62.98 86.36
C LEU A 276 16.04 -64.10 86.86
N GLY A 277 17.36 -63.94 86.77
CA GLY A 277 18.36 -64.89 87.31
C GLY A 277 18.52 -66.17 86.49
N TYR A 278 18.20 -66.14 85.19
CA TYR A 278 18.39 -67.28 84.28
C TYR A 278 19.81 -67.35 83.65
N GLU A 279 20.64 -66.31 83.87
CA GLU A 279 22.09 -66.27 83.63
C GLU A 279 22.82 -65.87 84.92
#